data_AF-A0A918RUE0-F1
#
_entry.id   AF-A0A918RUE0-F1
#
_cell.length_a   1.000
_cell.length_b   1.000
_cell.length_c   1.000
_cell.angle_alpha   90.00
_cell.angle_beta   90.00
_cell.angle_gamma   90.00
#
_symmetry.space_group_name_H-M   'P 1'
#
loop_
_entity.id
_entity.type
_entity.pdbx_description
1 polymer ?
#
loop_
_entity_poly.entity_id
_entity_poly.type
_entity_poly.pdbx_seq_one_letter_code
_entity_poly.pdbx_strand_id
1 'polypeptide(L)'
;MTERFKVNEAEQFLLRFPDIRAGLNKSRFVAENWPVAVDIVEAPDQIGRLFTCFRISLGRINPHFLHWLRVRNMTVAEAVRRIDRMPSAERRTVLSFATEFRRQPNASLELPCYRLSDGNSLILDGNHHAVALALSGRTSKVVLHCIEGPMDESAIKGIELCR
;
A
#
# COMPACT_ATOMS: atom_id res chain seq x y z
N MET A 1 21.65 26.41 24.74
CA MET A 1 22.05 25.28 23.87
C MET A 1 20.76 24.58 23.47
N THR A 2 20.25 24.88 22.28
CA THR A 2 19.01 24.27 21.79
C THR A 2 19.42 23.03 21.03
N GLU A 3 19.41 21.87 21.70
CA GLU A 3 19.47 20.57 21.02
C GLU A 3 18.28 20.49 20.08
N ARG A 4 18.50 20.78 18.80
CA ARG A 4 17.58 20.38 17.75
C ARG A 4 17.64 18.86 17.69
N PHE A 5 16.68 18.20 18.33
CA PHE A 5 16.43 16.78 18.13
C PHE A 5 16.36 16.54 16.61
N LYS A 6 17.36 15.84 16.05
CA LYS A 6 17.26 15.33 14.68
C LYS A 6 16.15 14.29 14.72
N VAL A 7 14.96 14.67 14.30
CA VAL A 7 13.85 13.72 14.07
C VAL A 7 14.37 12.67 13.09
N ASN A 8 14.42 11.41 13.53
CA ASN A 8 14.96 10.34 12.69
C ASN A 8 14.00 10.07 11.51
N GLU A 9 14.50 9.46 10.43
CA GLU A 9 13.70 9.28 9.20
C GLU A 9 12.42 8.47 9.45
N ALA A 10 12.47 7.51 10.38
CA ALA A 10 11.31 6.72 10.77
C ALA A 10 10.21 7.56 11.46
N GLU A 11 10.58 8.47 12.34
CA GLU A 11 9.66 9.40 12.98
C GLU A 11 9.06 10.36 11.96
N GLN A 12 9.85 10.90 11.04
CA GLN A 12 9.34 11.75 9.95
C GLN A 12 8.34 11.00 9.07
N PHE A 13 8.63 9.73 8.76
CA PHE A 13 7.72 8.88 8.00
C PHE A 13 6.39 8.69 8.73
N LEU A 14 6.41 8.40 10.03
CA LEU A 14 5.19 8.21 10.83
C LEU A 14 4.40 9.52 11.01
N LEU A 15 5.07 10.68 11.04
CA LEU A 15 4.40 11.99 11.01
C LEU A 15 3.72 12.25 9.66
N ARG A 16 4.33 11.82 8.55
CA ARG A 16 3.76 11.94 7.21
C ARG A 16 2.58 10.99 6.99
N PHE A 17 2.64 9.79 7.58
CA PHE A 17 1.65 8.74 7.44
C PHE A 17 1.15 8.23 8.80
N PRO A 18 0.42 9.07 9.57
CA PRO A 18 0.01 8.73 10.93
C PRO A 18 -0.97 7.54 10.96
N ASP A 19 -1.81 7.43 9.93
CA ASP A 19 -2.95 6.52 9.86
C ASP A 19 -2.62 5.11 9.36
N ILE A 20 -1.34 4.75 9.17
CA ILE A 20 -0.97 3.39 8.73
C ILE A 20 -1.60 2.34 9.65
N ARG A 21 -2.51 1.54 9.07
CA ARG A 21 -3.22 0.43 9.73
C ARG A 21 -2.73 -0.95 9.30
N ALA A 22 -2.01 -1.06 8.18
CA ALA A 22 -1.31 -2.29 7.86
C ALA A 22 -0.35 -2.62 9.01
N GLY A 23 -0.24 -3.89 9.39
CA GLY A 23 0.32 -4.35 10.66
C GLY A 23 1.84 -4.15 10.85
N LEU A 24 2.36 -2.98 10.48
CA LEU A 24 3.70 -2.49 10.71
C LEU A 24 3.95 -2.37 12.21
N ASN A 25 5.06 -2.94 12.66
CA ASN A 25 5.54 -2.75 14.02
C ASN A 25 6.21 -1.38 14.14
N LYS A 26 5.41 -0.33 14.37
CA LYS A 26 5.88 1.07 14.47
C LYS A 26 6.98 1.24 15.52
N SER A 27 6.89 0.54 16.66
CA SER A 27 7.90 0.61 17.72
C SER A 27 9.26 0.06 17.26
N ARG A 28 9.26 -1.09 16.59
CA ARG A 28 10.49 -1.70 16.05
C ARG A 28 11.08 -0.87 14.92
N PHE A 29 10.23 -0.36 14.03
CA PHE A 29 10.63 0.54 12.94
C PHE A 29 11.42 1.76 13.45
N VAL A 30 10.91 2.42 14.50
CA VAL A 30 11.59 3.57 15.11
C VAL A 30 12.83 3.15 15.91
N ALA A 31 12.73 2.09 16.71
CA ALA A 31 13.83 1.65 17.59
C ALA A 31 15.06 1.15 16.81
N GLU A 32 14.84 0.48 15.68
CA GLU A 32 15.90 -0.03 14.81
C GLU A 32 16.27 0.95 13.68
N ASN A 33 15.55 2.08 13.59
CA ASN A 33 15.77 3.14 12.60
C ASN A 33 15.89 2.59 11.17
N TRP A 34 14.88 1.85 10.71
CA TRP A 34 14.92 1.30 9.36
C TRP A 34 14.89 2.42 8.32
N PRO A 35 15.69 2.31 7.23
CA PRO A 35 15.74 3.33 6.20
C PRO A 35 14.43 3.43 5.41
N VAL A 36 14.18 4.61 4.85
CA VAL A 36 13.05 4.88 3.97
C VAL A 36 13.57 5.36 2.62
N ALA A 37 13.34 4.57 1.58
CA ALA A 37 13.60 4.97 0.20
C ALA A 37 12.40 5.74 -0.37
N VAL A 38 12.66 6.65 -1.32
CA VAL A 38 11.61 7.36 -2.06
C VAL A 38 11.69 7.00 -3.53
N ASP A 39 10.65 6.35 -4.04
CA ASP A 39 10.53 6.00 -5.45
C ASP A 39 9.41 6.81 -6.11
N ILE A 40 9.55 7.07 -7.40
CA ILE A 40 8.50 7.69 -8.21
C ILE A 40 8.08 6.68 -9.27
N VAL A 41 6.80 6.34 -9.29
CA VAL A 41 6.20 5.47 -10.30
C VAL A 41 5.12 6.23 -11.07
N GLU A 42 5.21 6.15 -12.39
CA GLU A 42 4.30 6.86 -13.31
C GLU A 42 3.66 5.91 -14.32
N ALA A 43 4.37 4.82 -14.66
CA ALA A 43 3.87 3.86 -15.64
C ALA A 43 2.72 3.02 -15.04
N PRO A 44 1.60 2.84 -15.76
CA PRO A 44 0.47 2.07 -15.27
C PRO A 44 0.81 0.62 -14.88
N ASP A 45 1.79 0.01 -15.55
CA ASP A 45 2.23 -1.36 -15.24
C ASP A 45 3.03 -1.41 -13.92
N GLN A 46 3.82 -0.37 -13.60
CA GLN A 46 4.53 -0.26 -12.32
C GLN A 46 3.54 -0.10 -11.17
N ILE A 47 2.55 0.80 -11.31
CA ILE A 47 1.47 0.96 -10.32
C ILE A 47 0.71 -0.36 -10.16
N GLY A 48 0.44 -1.05 -11.28
CA GLY A 48 -0.26 -2.32 -11.30
C GLY A 48 0.42 -3.45 -10.54
N ARG A 49 1.75 -3.40 -10.35
CA ARG A 49 2.55 -4.42 -9.63
C ARG A 49 2.58 -4.23 -8.13
N LEU A 50 2.20 -3.04 -7.63
CA LEU A 50 2.18 -2.78 -6.18
C LEU A 50 1.21 -3.74 -5.50
N PHE A 51 1.65 -4.36 -4.40
CA PHE A 51 0.78 -5.17 -3.56
C PHE A 51 -0.11 -4.28 -2.70
N THR A 52 -1.33 -4.75 -2.47
CA THR A 52 -2.33 -4.11 -1.63
C THR A 52 -2.62 -4.99 -0.42
N CYS A 53 -3.21 -4.41 0.61
CA CYS A 53 -3.76 -5.16 1.74
C CYS A 53 -5.09 -5.87 1.40
N PHE A 54 -5.61 -5.76 0.17
CA PHE A 54 -6.74 -6.57 -0.26
C PHE A 54 -6.30 -8.02 -0.44
N ARG A 55 -7.06 -8.92 0.19
CA ARG A 55 -6.74 -10.34 0.23
C ARG A 55 -7.66 -11.12 -0.69
N ILE A 56 -7.12 -12.10 -1.38
CA ILE A 56 -7.91 -13.07 -2.15
C ILE A 56 -7.73 -14.47 -1.58
N SER A 57 -8.83 -15.21 -1.46
CA SER A 57 -8.83 -16.65 -1.20
C SER A 57 -9.99 -17.30 -1.94
N LEU A 58 -9.73 -18.43 -2.61
CA LEU A 58 -10.73 -19.18 -3.39
C LEU A 58 -11.59 -18.30 -4.32
N GLY A 59 -10.99 -17.27 -4.91
CA GLY A 59 -11.67 -16.32 -5.81
C GLY A 59 -12.52 -15.24 -5.13
N ARG A 60 -12.59 -15.21 -3.79
CA ARG A 60 -13.28 -14.19 -3.00
C ARG A 60 -12.30 -13.15 -2.46
N ILE A 61 -12.68 -11.87 -2.50
CA ILE A 61 -11.89 -10.76 -1.97
C ILE A 61 -12.34 -10.47 -0.53
N ASN A 62 -11.37 -10.30 0.37
CA ASN A 62 -11.55 -10.07 1.81
C ASN A 62 -12.55 -11.06 2.46
N PRO A 63 -12.29 -12.38 2.39
CA PRO A 63 -13.18 -13.37 2.99
C PRO A 63 -13.22 -13.22 4.52
N HIS A 64 -14.42 -13.16 5.08
CA HIS A 64 -14.63 -12.98 6.53
C HIS A 64 -14.53 -14.27 7.37
N PHE A 65 -14.34 -15.47 6.80
CA PHE A 65 -14.29 -16.72 7.59
C PHE A 65 -13.49 -17.86 6.92
N LEU A 66 -12.79 -18.65 7.77
CA LEU A 66 -12.11 -19.96 7.61
C LEU A 66 -11.23 -20.29 6.39
N HIS A 67 -11.13 -19.46 5.36
CA HIS A 67 -10.34 -19.77 4.16
C HIS A 67 -8.89 -19.27 4.22
N TRP A 68 -8.26 -19.35 5.39
CA TRP A 68 -6.84 -19.02 5.60
C TRP A 68 -5.91 -19.85 4.69
N LEU A 69 -6.34 -21.07 4.37
CA LEU A 69 -5.68 -21.92 3.37
C LEU A 69 -5.73 -21.23 2.01
N ARG A 70 -4.60 -20.66 1.59
CA ARG A 70 -4.36 -19.95 0.30
C ARG A 70 -4.83 -18.50 0.23
N VAL A 71 -4.83 -17.77 1.35
CA VAL A 71 -4.89 -16.31 1.29
C VAL A 71 -3.60 -15.76 0.69
N ARG A 72 -3.72 -14.77 -0.19
CA ARG A 72 -2.61 -13.90 -0.57
C ARG A 72 -3.07 -12.45 -0.74
N ASN A 73 -2.13 -11.52 -0.63
CA ASN A 73 -2.34 -10.13 -1.00
C ASN A 73 -2.46 -10.02 -2.53
N MET A 74 -3.32 -9.09 -2.96
CA MET A 74 -3.55 -8.80 -4.37
C MET A 74 -2.66 -7.66 -4.83
N THR A 75 -2.20 -7.72 -6.07
CA THR A 75 -1.65 -6.52 -6.72
C THR A 75 -2.76 -5.54 -7.08
N VAL A 76 -2.40 -4.26 -7.28
CA VAL A 76 -3.34 -3.23 -7.76
C VAL A 76 -4.02 -3.68 -9.05
N ALA A 77 -3.27 -4.22 -10.02
CA ALA A 77 -3.83 -4.67 -11.29
C ALA A 77 -4.85 -5.82 -11.09
N GLU A 78 -4.61 -6.72 -10.14
CA GLU A 78 -5.54 -7.79 -9.81
C GLU A 78 -6.82 -7.30 -9.14
N ALA A 79 -6.69 -6.30 -8.28
CA ALA A 79 -7.79 -5.64 -7.60
C ALA A 79 -8.71 -4.95 -8.63
N VAL A 80 -8.12 -4.21 -9.58
CA VAL A 80 -8.84 -3.59 -10.71
C VAL A 80 -9.60 -4.65 -11.51
N ARG A 81 -8.94 -5.75 -11.92
CA ARG A 81 -9.58 -6.83 -12.70
C ARG A 81 -10.75 -7.52 -11.99
N ARG A 82 -10.85 -7.38 -10.66
CA ARG A 82 -11.85 -8.06 -9.84
C ARG A 82 -12.72 -7.07 -9.06
N ILE A 83 -12.77 -5.81 -9.49
CA ILE A 83 -13.53 -4.75 -8.81
C ILE A 83 -15.00 -5.15 -8.59
N ASP A 84 -15.61 -5.84 -9.55
CA ASP A 84 -17.01 -6.30 -9.45
C ASP A 84 -17.24 -7.37 -8.38
N ARG A 85 -16.16 -8.07 -7.97
CA ARG A 85 -16.17 -9.10 -6.92
C ARG A 85 -15.76 -8.56 -5.55
N MET A 86 -15.37 -7.29 -5.45
CA MET A 86 -15.08 -6.67 -4.15
C MET A 86 -16.36 -6.53 -3.31
N PRO A 87 -16.25 -6.59 -1.97
CA PRO A 87 -17.35 -6.24 -1.09
C PRO A 87 -17.94 -4.85 -1.44
N SER A 88 -19.27 -4.70 -1.32
CA SER A 88 -19.99 -3.53 -1.81
C SER A 88 -19.53 -2.20 -1.20
N ALA A 89 -19.11 -2.21 0.06
CA ALA A 89 -18.54 -1.03 0.72
C ALA A 89 -17.22 -0.61 0.05
N GLU A 90 -16.27 -1.54 -0.06
CA GLU A 90 -14.95 -1.27 -0.67
C GLU A 90 -15.06 -0.87 -2.13
N ARG A 91 -15.92 -1.58 -2.89
CA ARG A 91 -16.19 -1.26 -4.29
C ARG A 91 -16.72 0.17 -4.46
N ARG A 92 -17.67 0.60 -3.61
CA ARG A 92 -18.21 1.97 -3.67
C ARG A 92 -17.13 3.01 -3.40
N THR A 93 -16.29 2.78 -2.38
CA THR A 93 -15.17 3.68 -2.05
C THR A 93 -14.20 3.81 -3.23
N VAL A 94 -13.75 2.69 -3.81
CA VAL A 94 -12.85 2.70 -4.97
C VAL A 94 -13.47 3.44 -6.17
N LEU A 95 -14.75 3.18 -6.47
CA LEU A 95 -15.44 3.82 -7.60
C LEU A 95 -15.63 5.33 -7.40
N SER A 96 -15.85 5.78 -6.16
CA SER A 96 -15.92 7.21 -5.82
C SER A 96 -14.59 7.90 -6.12
N PHE A 97 -13.49 7.38 -5.57
CA PHE A 97 -12.16 7.92 -5.84
C PHE A 97 -11.77 7.85 -7.31
N ALA A 98 -12.14 6.79 -8.04
CA ALA A 98 -11.85 6.68 -9.46
C ALA A 98 -12.58 7.77 -10.27
N THR A 99 -13.79 8.14 -9.85
CA THR A 99 -14.55 9.24 -10.46
C THR A 99 -13.88 10.59 -10.18
N GLU A 100 -13.37 10.79 -8.97
CA GLU A 100 -12.61 11.99 -8.59
C GLU A 100 -11.30 12.11 -9.39
N PHE A 101 -10.51 11.04 -9.49
CA PHE A 101 -9.28 11.03 -10.29
C PHE A 101 -9.54 11.29 -11.77
N ARG A 102 -10.65 10.80 -12.34
CA ARG A 102 -11.00 11.11 -13.74
C ARG A 102 -11.20 12.61 -14.00
N ARG A 103 -11.60 13.37 -12.96
CA ARG A 103 -11.78 14.83 -13.00
C ARG A 103 -10.50 15.61 -12.75
N GLN A 104 -9.44 14.97 -12.27
CA GLN A 104 -8.16 15.60 -11.91
C GLN A 104 -7.00 14.98 -12.73
N PRO A 105 -6.70 15.52 -13.93
CA PRO A 105 -5.77 14.89 -14.87
C PRO A 105 -4.30 14.81 -14.41
N ASN A 106 -3.94 15.41 -13.27
CA ASN A 106 -2.58 15.42 -12.71
C ASN A 106 -2.58 15.08 -11.22
N ALA A 107 -3.45 14.15 -10.79
CA ALA A 107 -3.45 13.74 -9.39
C ALA A 107 -2.08 13.14 -9.02
N SER A 108 -1.49 13.66 -7.94
CA SER A 108 -0.30 13.08 -7.30
C SER A 108 -0.78 12.28 -6.11
N LEU A 109 -0.28 11.05 -5.97
CA LEU A 109 -0.57 10.19 -4.84
C LEU A 109 0.72 9.88 -4.10
N GLU A 110 0.70 10.02 -2.78
CA GLU A 110 1.81 9.57 -1.95
C GLU A 110 1.38 8.35 -1.15
N LEU A 111 2.18 7.29 -1.19
CA LEU A 111 1.83 6.02 -0.55
C LEU A 111 2.94 5.55 0.40
N PRO A 112 2.62 5.27 1.68
CA PRO A 112 3.52 4.54 2.53
C PRO A 112 3.58 3.08 2.07
N CYS A 113 4.78 2.59 1.86
CA CYS A 113 5.05 1.26 1.33
C CYS A 113 6.06 0.51 2.19
N TYR A 114 6.07 -0.80 2.03
CA TYR A 114 7.11 -1.69 2.56
C TYR A 114 7.78 -2.41 1.39
N ARG A 115 9.10 -2.34 1.31
CA ARG A 115 9.88 -2.97 0.24
C ARG A 115 9.89 -4.49 0.42
N LEU A 116 9.61 -5.22 -0.65
CA LEU A 116 9.66 -6.69 -0.69
C LEU A 116 11.00 -7.17 -1.26
N SER A 117 11.36 -8.43 -0.98
CA SER A 117 12.65 -9.03 -1.39
C SER A 117 12.82 -9.18 -2.90
N ASP A 118 11.74 -9.23 -3.66
CA ASP A 118 11.73 -9.29 -5.12
C ASP A 118 11.78 -7.91 -5.80
N GLY A 119 11.93 -6.84 -5.00
CA GLY A 119 11.95 -5.46 -5.46
C GLY A 119 10.57 -4.80 -5.58
N ASN A 120 9.47 -5.56 -5.46
CA ASN A 120 8.12 -5.00 -5.40
C ASN A 120 7.87 -4.29 -4.06
N SER A 121 6.69 -3.69 -3.91
CA SER A 121 6.31 -2.96 -2.70
C SER A 121 4.88 -3.28 -2.27
N LEU A 122 4.67 -3.39 -0.96
CA LEU A 122 3.36 -3.52 -0.32
C LEU A 122 2.88 -2.15 0.17
N ILE A 123 1.71 -1.72 -0.29
CA ILE A 123 1.06 -0.50 0.15
C ILE A 123 0.51 -0.70 1.58
N LEU A 124 1.01 0.11 2.51
CA LEU A 124 0.66 0.07 3.93
C LEU A 124 -0.60 0.88 4.25
N ASP A 125 -0.89 1.90 3.45
CA ASP A 125 -2.12 2.69 3.50
C ASP A 125 -2.41 3.33 2.14
N GLY A 126 -3.66 3.72 1.87
CA GLY A 126 -4.06 4.27 0.58
C GLY A 126 -4.38 3.22 -0.50
N ASN A 127 -4.63 1.97 -0.09
CA ASN A 127 -4.99 0.85 -0.98
C ASN A 127 -6.14 1.19 -1.94
N HIS A 128 -7.22 1.79 -1.43
CA HIS A 128 -8.36 2.20 -2.26
C HIS A 128 -7.98 3.28 -3.27
N HIS A 129 -7.15 4.24 -2.87
CA HIS A 129 -6.69 5.31 -3.76
C HIS A 129 -5.80 4.75 -4.88
N ALA A 130 -4.87 3.84 -4.57
CA ALA A 130 -4.02 3.21 -5.58
C ALA A 130 -4.84 2.41 -6.61
N VAL A 131 -5.81 1.61 -6.15
CA VAL A 131 -6.72 0.87 -7.04
C VAL A 131 -7.62 1.80 -7.83
N ALA A 132 -8.16 2.84 -7.21
CA ALA A 132 -8.99 3.83 -7.87
C ALA A 132 -8.23 4.61 -8.93
N LEU A 133 -6.97 4.97 -8.65
CA LEU A 133 -6.11 5.65 -9.60
C LEU A 133 -5.85 4.76 -10.82
N ALA A 134 -5.47 3.50 -10.62
CA ALA A 134 -5.29 2.54 -11.71
C ALA A 134 -6.59 2.32 -12.51
N LEU A 135 -7.74 2.25 -11.83
CA LEU A 135 -9.07 2.10 -12.45
C LEU A 135 -9.52 3.36 -13.22
N SER A 136 -8.99 4.53 -12.87
CA SER A 136 -9.33 5.80 -13.53
C SER A 136 -8.80 5.87 -14.97
N GLY A 137 -7.74 5.10 -15.28
CA GLY A 137 -7.04 5.14 -16.57
C GLY A 137 -6.21 6.41 -16.80
N ARG A 138 -6.03 7.25 -15.77
CA ARG A 138 -5.23 8.47 -15.85
C ARG A 138 -3.76 8.17 -15.60
N THR A 139 -2.88 8.88 -16.31
CA THR A 139 -1.47 8.97 -15.99
C THR A 139 -1.31 9.85 -14.75
N SER A 140 -0.66 9.34 -13.73
CA SER A 140 -0.47 10.05 -12.47
C SER A 140 0.89 9.72 -11.89
N LYS A 141 1.48 10.71 -11.23
CA LYS A 141 2.68 10.54 -10.44
C LYS A 141 2.32 9.92 -9.10
N VAL A 142 2.91 8.77 -8.79
CA VAL A 142 2.79 8.16 -7.46
C VAL A 142 4.16 8.17 -6.81
N VAL A 143 4.26 8.81 -5.65
CA VAL A 143 5.48 8.86 -4.83
C VAL A 143 5.35 7.80 -3.75
N LEU A 144 6.21 6.79 -3.80
CA LEU A 144 6.26 5.71 -2.83
C LEU A 144 7.31 6.06 -1.78
N HIS A 145 6.92 6.00 -0.50
CA HIS A 145 7.84 6.08 0.62
C HIS A 145 7.99 4.66 1.16
N CYS A 146 9.07 3.99 0.80
CA CYS A 146 9.28 2.56 1.00
C CYS A 146 10.16 2.32 2.21
N ILE A 147 9.59 1.75 3.27
CA ILE A 147 10.38 1.22 4.39
C ILE A 147 11.19 0.03 3.87
N GLU A 148 12.50 0.05 4.09
CA GLU A 148 13.39 -1.06 3.82
C GLU A 148 13.78 -1.71 5.16
N GLY A 149 13.08 -2.80 5.50
CA GLY A 149 13.26 -3.46 6.79
C GLY A 149 13.30 -4.99 6.68
N PRO A 150 13.30 -5.67 7.84
CA PRO A 150 13.32 -7.13 7.93
C PRO A 150 12.09 -7.80 7.30
N MET A 151 12.31 -8.83 6.47
CA MET A 151 11.25 -9.60 5.80
C MET A 151 10.62 -10.67 6.71
N ASP A 152 10.12 -10.25 7.87
CA ASP A 152 9.55 -11.16 8.87
C ASP A 152 8.24 -10.63 9.49
N GLU A 153 7.40 -11.52 10.02
CA GLU A 153 6.09 -11.18 10.57
C GLU A 153 6.14 -10.24 11.79
N SER A 154 7.28 -10.19 12.50
CA SER A 154 7.45 -9.29 13.64
C SER A 154 7.71 -7.85 13.20
N ALA A 155 8.13 -7.64 11.94
CA ALA A 155 8.28 -6.33 11.33
C ALA A 155 6.97 -5.85 10.68
N ILE A 156 6.32 -6.70 9.90
CA ILE A 156 5.07 -6.39 9.19
C ILE A 156 4.21 -7.65 9.07
N LYS A 157 3.03 -7.62 9.69
CA LYS A 157 2.12 -8.78 9.68
C LYS A 157 1.59 -9.08 8.29
N GLY A 158 1.63 -10.35 7.89
CA GLY A 158 1.07 -10.79 6.61
C GLY A 158 1.95 -10.49 5.40
N ILE A 159 3.24 -10.20 5.61
CA ILE A 159 4.19 -9.93 4.52
C ILE A 159 4.39 -11.16 3.63
N GLU A 160 4.33 -12.35 4.22
CA GLU A 160 4.42 -13.66 3.56
C GLU A 160 3.27 -13.95 2.60
N LEU A 161 2.20 -13.13 2.66
CA LEU A 161 1.06 -13.19 1.75
C LEU A 161 1.32 -12.47 0.43
N CYS A 162 2.43 -11.74 0.28
CA CYS A 162 2.83 -11.11 -0.98
C CYS A 162 3.65 -12.12 -1.80
N ARG A 163 2.99 -12.81 -2.74
CA ARG A 163 3.58 -13.82 -3.63
C ARG A 163 2.94 -13.76 -5.01
#